data_AF-A0A7S2XFK5-F1
#
_entry.id   AF-A0A7S2XFK5-F1
#
_cell.length_a   1.000
_cell.length_b   1.000
_cell.length_c   1.000
_cell.angle_alpha   90.00
_cell.angle_beta   90.00
_cell.angle_gamma   90.00
#
_symmetry.space_group_name_H-M   'P 1'
#
loop_
_entity.id
_entity.type
_entity.pdbx_description
1 polymer ?
#
loop_
_entity_poly.entity_id
_entity_poly.type
_entity_poly.pdbx_seq_one_letter_code
_entity_poly.pdbx_strand_id
1 'polypeptide(L)'
;ITSTAMVVSYFNSLKSEPAIKPPGVAQWLLDNNFRDDKTNSSTGATCDGVTHEAIRAAGLHLGNLTRAEEASDLSVLKDWLAGGPVILHVRARPASPGGCKFTNHGHYIVATGVLAPGDRYSINDPASASPARAEGTAEEIEKGCLLVGLIRMRP
;
A
#
# COMPACT_ATOMS: atom_id res chain seq x y z
N ILE A 1 -6.46 3.05 1.41
CA ILE A 1 -6.79 4.42 1.90
C ILE A 1 -5.58 5.07 2.54
N THR A 2 -5.18 4.69 3.76
CA THR A 2 -4.04 5.31 4.45
C THR A 2 -2.73 5.14 3.67
N SER A 3 -2.44 3.95 3.15
CA SER A 3 -1.25 3.69 2.32
C SER A 3 -1.24 4.56 1.05
N THR A 4 -2.40 4.72 0.41
CA THR A 4 -2.59 5.63 -0.73
C THR A 4 -2.30 7.08 -0.34
N ALA A 5 -2.84 7.55 0.79
CA ALA A 5 -2.62 8.89 1.31
C ALA A 5 -1.12 9.15 1.60
N MET A 6 -0.42 8.18 2.18
CA MET A 6 1.02 8.24 2.42
C MET A 6 1.81 8.44 1.11
N VAL A 7 1.58 7.59 0.11
CA VAL A 7 2.33 7.66 -1.17
C VAL A 7 1.99 8.92 -1.96
N VAL A 8 0.71 9.31 -2.04
CA VAL A 8 0.33 10.56 -2.71
C VAL A 8 0.94 11.77 -2.00
N SER A 9 0.90 11.80 -0.66
CA SER A 9 1.49 12.91 0.11
C SER A 9 3.00 13.00 -0.06
N TYR A 10 3.70 11.86 -0.20
CA TYR A 10 5.12 11.86 -0.53
C TYR A 10 5.38 12.62 -1.84
N PHE A 11 4.70 12.27 -2.93
CA PHE A 11 4.92 12.95 -4.20
C PHE A 11 4.41 14.40 -4.21
N ASN A 12 3.35 14.72 -3.49
CA ASN A 12 2.90 16.10 -3.32
C ASN A 12 3.97 16.93 -2.59
N SER A 13 4.62 16.38 -1.57
CA SER A 13 5.70 17.07 -0.86
C SER A 13 6.88 17.41 -1.77
N LEU A 14 7.20 16.55 -2.75
CA LEU A 14 8.23 16.83 -3.75
C LEU A 14 7.86 17.97 -4.71
N LYS A 15 6.55 18.25 -4.85
CA LYS A 15 5.98 19.31 -5.69
C LYS A 15 5.60 20.56 -4.88
N SER A 16 5.84 20.59 -3.57
CA SER A 16 5.33 21.63 -2.65
C SER A 16 3.79 21.73 -2.61
N GLU A 17 3.10 20.63 -2.90
CA GLU A 17 1.65 20.52 -2.85
C GLU A 17 1.17 20.02 -1.48
N PRO A 18 -0.07 20.35 -1.06
CA PRO A 18 -0.62 19.88 0.20
C PRO A 18 -0.66 18.35 0.32
N ALA A 19 -0.35 17.85 1.51
CA ALA A 19 -0.50 16.42 1.82
C ALA A 19 -1.98 16.00 1.76
N ILE A 20 -2.24 14.84 1.17
CA ILE A 20 -3.57 14.24 1.14
C ILE A 20 -3.77 13.42 2.42
N LYS A 21 -4.85 13.73 3.14
CA LYS A 21 -5.21 13.00 4.37
C LYS A 21 -6.07 11.77 4.03
N PRO A 22 -6.00 10.68 4.82
CA PRO A 22 -6.81 9.48 4.61
C PRO A 22 -8.32 9.73 4.43
N PRO A 23 -8.97 10.67 5.16
CA PRO A 23 -10.38 10.99 4.92
C PRO A 23 -10.67 11.52 3.51
N GLY A 24 -9.76 12.30 2.92
CA GLY A 24 -9.91 12.81 1.55
C GLY A 24 -9.83 11.68 0.51
N VAL A 25 -8.92 10.72 0.71
CA VAL A 25 -8.86 9.51 -0.14
C VAL A 25 -10.14 8.69 0.02
N ALA A 26 -10.60 8.48 1.25
CA ALA A 26 -11.81 7.72 1.53
C ALA A 26 -13.04 8.32 0.84
N GLN A 27 -13.21 9.64 0.94
CA GLN A 27 -14.31 10.36 0.30
C GLN A 27 -14.25 10.25 -1.22
N TRP A 28 -13.06 10.46 -1.82
CA TRP A 28 -12.91 10.33 -3.26
C TRP A 28 -13.26 8.92 -3.77
N LEU A 29 -12.88 7.87 -3.03
CA LEU A 29 -13.21 6.49 -3.39
C LEU A 29 -14.72 6.21 -3.32
N LEU A 30 -15.42 6.80 -2.35
CA LEU A 30 -16.88 6.74 -2.27
C LEU A 30 -17.54 7.43 -3.45
N ASP A 31 -17.10 8.66 -3.74
CA ASP A 31 -17.68 9.48 -4.82
C ASP A 31 -17.47 8.86 -6.21
N ASN A 32 -16.49 7.96 -6.34
CA ASN A 32 -16.13 7.28 -7.59
C ASN A 32 -16.51 5.79 -7.61
N ASN A 33 -17.40 5.33 -6.73
CA ASN A 33 -17.90 3.95 -6.66
C ASN A 33 -16.83 2.86 -6.49
N PHE A 34 -15.63 3.23 -6.03
CA PHE A 34 -14.62 2.26 -5.59
C PHE A 34 -14.90 1.74 -4.17
N ARG A 35 -15.81 2.42 -3.45
CA ARG A 35 -16.27 2.13 -2.11
C ARG A 35 -17.75 2.49 -2.00
N ASP A 36 -18.50 1.76 -1.19
CA ASP A 36 -19.94 1.93 -0.96
C ASP A 36 -20.28 1.78 0.52
N ASP A 37 -19.96 2.79 1.32
CA ASP A 37 -20.27 2.87 2.77
C ASP A 37 -21.77 2.86 3.10
N LYS A 38 -22.66 2.77 2.11
CA LYS A 38 -24.09 3.09 2.27
C LYS A 38 -25.03 1.94 1.97
N THR A 39 -24.62 0.96 1.16
CA THR A 39 -25.48 -0.20 0.89
C THR A 39 -24.95 -1.44 1.61
N ASN A 40 -25.85 -2.24 2.18
CA ASN A 40 -25.53 -3.62 2.58
C ASN A 40 -25.25 -4.53 1.35
N SER A 41 -25.03 -3.96 0.16
CA SER A 41 -24.67 -4.67 -1.06
C SER A 41 -23.19 -4.46 -1.36
N SER A 42 -22.53 -5.55 -1.68
CA SER A 42 -21.08 -5.77 -1.80
C SER A 42 -20.39 -5.06 -2.99
N THR A 43 -20.87 -3.90 -3.43
CA THR A 43 -20.24 -3.13 -4.51
C THR A 43 -19.38 -2.00 -3.95
N GLY A 44 -18.22 -2.36 -3.41
CA GLY A 44 -17.17 -1.41 -3.00
C GLY A 44 -16.91 -1.39 -1.49
N ALA A 45 -15.87 -2.09 -1.06
CA ALA A 45 -14.96 -1.69 0.02
C ALA A 45 -15.49 -1.08 1.35
N THR A 46 -16.56 -1.58 1.95
CA THR A 46 -16.90 -1.21 3.35
C THR A 46 -16.36 -2.21 4.37
N CYS A 47 -16.42 -3.49 4.02
CA CYS A 47 -15.85 -4.61 4.77
C CYS A 47 -14.69 -5.30 4.04
N ASP A 48 -14.64 -5.21 2.71
CA ASP A 48 -13.66 -5.92 1.85
C ASP A 48 -12.39 -5.13 1.52
N GLY A 49 -12.28 -3.89 2.02
CA GLY A 49 -11.16 -3.00 1.71
C GLY A 49 -11.13 -2.54 0.25
N VAL A 50 -10.13 -1.75 -0.13
CA VAL A 50 -10.03 -1.13 -1.46
C VAL A 50 -9.24 -2.01 -2.44
N THR A 51 -9.59 -2.01 -3.72
CA THR A 51 -8.88 -2.77 -4.76
C THR A 51 -7.57 -2.09 -5.20
N HIS A 52 -6.70 -2.80 -5.92
CA HIS A 52 -5.51 -2.17 -6.52
C HIS A 52 -5.89 -1.08 -7.53
N GLU A 53 -6.93 -1.33 -8.33
CA GLU A 53 -7.50 -0.37 -9.28
C GLU A 53 -7.90 0.93 -8.59
N ALA A 54 -8.63 0.83 -7.47
CA ALA A 54 -9.04 1.96 -6.65
C ALA A 54 -7.83 2.78 -6.15
N ILE A 55 -6.79 2.09 -5.67
CA ILE A 55 -5.55 2.73 -5.19
C ILE A 55 -4.85 3.47 -6.34
N ARG A 56 -4.72 2.84 -7.51
CA ARG A 56 -4.08 3.46 -8.68
C ARG A 56 -4.87 4.66 -9.16
N ALA A 57 -6.19 4.53 -9.31
CA ALA A 57 -7.06 5.61 -9.75
C ALA A 57 -6.98 6.82 -8.80
N ALA A 58 -7.01 6.58 -7.49
CA ALA A 58 -6.83 7.62 -6.48
C ALA A 58 -5.45 8.29 -6.58
N GLY A 59 -4.39 7.54 -6.84
CA GLY A 59 -3.05 8.10 -7.03
C GLY A 59 -2.95 9.02 -8.24
N LEU A 60 -3.51 8.58 -9.38
CA LEU A 60 -3.52 9.36 -10.62
C LEU A 60 -4.34 10.65 -10.46
N HIS A 61 -5.49 10.60 -9.78
CA HIS A 61 -6.36 11.77 -9.62
C HIS A 61 -5.95 12.69 -8.47
N LEU A 62 -5.81 12.17 -7.24
CA LEU A 62 -5.54 13.00 -6.05
C LEU A 62 -4.09 13.48 -5.97
N GLY A 63 -3.14 12.73 -6.53
CA GLY A 63 -1.71 13.08 -6.53
C GLY A 63 -1.21 13.69 -7.82
N ASN A 64 -2.08 13.82 -8.83
CA ASN A 64 -1.70 14.21 -10.20
C ASN A 64 -0.44 13.43 -10.66
N LEU A 65 -0.48 12.11 -10.44
CA LEU A 65 0.57 11.18 -10.84
C LEU A 65 0.26 10.72 -12.28
N THR A 66 1.27 10.58 -13.12
CA THR A 66 1.03 10.23 -14.54
C THR A 66 1.06 8.74 -14.80
N ARG A 67 1.63 7.95 -13.87
CA ARG A 67 1.79 6.50 -14.04
C ARG A 67 1.49 5.75 -12.76
N ALA A 68 0.79 4.62 -12.92
CA ALA A 68 0.51 3.68 -11.86
C ALA A 68 0.66 2.25 -12.40
N GLU A 69 1.60 1.50 -11.84
CA GLU A 69 2.05 0.19 -12.31
C GLU A 69 1.83 -0.85 -11.21
N GLU A 70 1.48 -2.09 -11.60
CA GLU A 70 1.34 -3.22 -10.69
C GLU A 70 2.37 -4.31 -11.02
N ALA A 71 2.82 -5.03 -10.00
CA ALA A 71 3.64 -6.22 -10.13
C ALA A 71 3.24 -7.25 -9.08
N SER A 72 3.49 -8.52 -9.34
CA SER A 72 3.20 -9.63 -8.41
C SER A 72 4.45 -10.22 -7.74
N ASP A 73 5.64 -9.80 -8.16
CA ASP A 73 6.93 -10.35 -7.74
C ASP A 73 7.72 -9.30 -6.95
N LEU A 74 8.25 -9.67 -5.78
CA LEU A 74 9.05 -8.78 -4.95
C LEU A 74 10.39 -8.40 -5.58
N SER A 75 10.87 -9.15 -6.58
CA SER A 75 12.14 -8.89 -7.26
C SER A 75 12.25 -7.46 -7.83
N VAL A 76 11.13 -6.84 -8.22
CA VAL A 76 11.10 -5.46 -8.74
C VAL A 76 11.10 -4.39 -7.65
N LEU A 77 10.87 -4.76 -6.38
CA LEU A 77 10.66 -3.79 -5.31
C LEU A 77 11.87 -2.88 -5.12
N LYS A 78 13.08 -3.44 -5.12
CA LYS A 78 14.32 -2.68 -4.94
C LYS A 78 14.49 -1.60 -6.01
N ASP A 79 14.26 -1.94 -7.27
CA ASP A 79 14.35 -1.02 -8.38
C ASP A 79 13.23 0.03 -8.34
N TRP A 80 12.04 -0.36 -7.90
CA TRP A 80 10.92 0.56 -7.74
C TRP A 80 11.14 1.57 -6.62
N LEU A 81 11.76 1.16 -5.51
CA LEU A 81 12.08 2.02 -4.37
C LEU A 81 13.06 3.15 -4.71
N ALA A 82 13.87 3.00 -5.77
CA ALA A 82 14.70 4.10 -6.28
C ALA A 82 13.87 5.29 -6.81
N GLY A 83 12.61 5.05 -7.19
CA GLY A 83 11.68 6.08 -7.70
C GLY A 83 10.69 6.62 -6.65
N GLY A 84 10.74 6.12 -5.41
CA GLY A 84 9.82 6.51 -4.34
C GLY A 84 9.14 5.32 -3.66
N PRO A 85 8.21 5.58 -2.72
CA PRO A 85 7.57 4.53 -1.93
C PRO A 85 6.63 3.66 -2.77
N VAL A 86 6.55 2.37 -2.40
CA VAL A 86 5.74 1.34 -3.07
C VAL A 86 4.72 0.78 -2.09
N ILE A 87 3.47 0.63 -2.51
CA ILE A 87 2.44 -0.03 -1.71
C ILE A 87 2.53 -1.54 -1.94
N LEU A 88 2.62 -2.31 -0.85
CA LEU A 88 2.61 -3.76 -0.86
C LEU A 88 1.25 -4.24 -0.35
N HIS A 89 0.56 -5.09 -1.10
CA HIS A 89 -0.59 -5.84 -0.62
C HIS A 89 -0.13 -7.20 -0.10
N VAL A 90 -0.23 -7.39 1.20
CA VAL A 90 0.09 -8.65 1.88
C VAL A 90 -1.17 -9.28 2.44
N ARG A 91 -1.20 -10.61 2.46
CA ARG A 91 -2.23 -11.40 3.11
C ARG A 91 -1.63 -12.35 4.12
N ALA A 92 -2.41 -12.73 5.13
CA ALA A 92 -2.09 -13.90 5.93
C ALA A 92 -2.07 -15.14 5.02
N ARG A 93 -0.96 -15.89 5.04
CA ARG A 93 -0.85 -17.17 4.36
C ARG A 93 -1.48 -18.25 5.24
N PRO A 94 -2.49 -19.00 4.75
CA PRO A 94 -3.04 -20.13 5.50
C PRO A 94 -1.92 -21.12 5.83
N ALA A 95 -1.73 -21.44 7.11
CA ALA A 95 -0.71 -22.37 7.62
C ALA A 95 0.77 -21.91 7.59
N SER A 96 1.05 -20.61 7.47
CA SER A 96 2.43 -20.11 7.70
C SER A 96 2.82 -20.20 9.19
N PRO A 97 3.91 -20.90 9.57
CA PRO A 97 4.40 -20.90 10.94
C PRO A 97 4.73 -19.48 11.40
N GLY A 98 4.07 -18.99 12.46
CA GLY A 98 4.23 -17.62 12.96
C GLY A 98 3.32 -16.57 12.30
N GLY A 99 2.60 -16.93 11.23
CA GLY A 99 1.66 -16.04 10.54
C GLY A 99 2.32 -14.85 9.84
N CYS A 100 1.49 -13.99 9.24
CA CYS A 100 1.97 -12.75 8.64
C CYS A 100 2.08 -11.67 9.73
N LYS A 101 3.29 -11.16 10.01
CA LYS A 101 3.49 -10.19 11.09
C LYS A 101 2.71 -8.88 10.91
N PHE A 102 2.34 -8.54 9.67
CA PHE A 102 1.61 -7.32 9.35
C PHE A 102 0.09 -7.48 9.49
N THR A 103 -0.47 -8.68 9.35
CA THR A 103 -1.92 -8.87 9.27
C THR A 103 -2.37 -10.31 9.50
N ASN A 104 -3.60 -10.48 9.99
CA ASN A 104 -4.30 -11.76 10.03
C ASN A 104 -5.25 -11.96 8.82
N HIS A 105 -5.40 -10.95 7.95
CA HIS A 105 -6.26 -10.93 6.76
C HIS A 105 -5.51 -10.31 5.57
N GLY A 106 -6.19 -9.56 4.70
CA GLY A 106 -5.54 -8.70 3.70
C GLY A 106 -5.18 -7.34 4.26
N HIS A 107 -4.04 -6.79 3.83
CA HIS A 107 -3.53 -5.51 4.33
C HIS A 107 -2.60 -4.83 3.33
N TYR A 108 -2.60 -3.50 3.34
CA TYR A 108 -1.72 -2.68 2.51
C TYR A 108 -0.69 -1.97 3.38
N ILE A 109 0.58 -2.29 3.21
CA ILE A 109 1.72 -1.61 3.85
C ILE A 109 2.48 -0.78 2.80
N VAL A 110 3.34 0.14 3.24
CA VAL A 110 4.15 0.97 2.33
C VAL A 110 5.63 0.71 2.57
N ALA A 111 6.34 0.21 1.56
CA ALA A 111 7.80 0.17 1.59
C ALA A 111 8.35 1.54 1.17
N THR A 112 9.29 2.07 1.94
CA THR A 112 9.83 3.44 1.76
C THR A 112 11.31 3.48 1.43
N GLY A 113 12.03 2.37 1.60
CA GLY A 113 13.44 2.29 1.26
C GLY A 113 14.05 0.93 1.57
N VAL A 114 15.31 0.77 1.20
CA VAL A 114 16.14 -0.41 1.51
C VAL A 114 17.06 -0.04 2.69
N LEU A 115 17.05 -0.86 3.74
CA LEU A 115 17.92 -0.71 4.91
C LEU A 115 19.24 -1.45 4.66
N ALA A 116 20.29 -1.11 5.41
CA ALA A 116 21.57 -1.80 5.35
C ALA A 116 21.68 -2.88 6.46
N PRO A 117 22.21 -4.09 6.17
CA PRO A 117 22.59 -4.60 4.85
C PRO A 117 21.35 -4.78 3.96
N GLY A 118 21.51 -4.70 2.63
CA GLY A 118 20.43 -4.49 1.64
C GLY A 118 19.35 -5.57 1.48
N ASP A 119 19.10 -6.38 2.51
CA ASP A 119 18.14 -7.48 2.56
C ASP A 119 16.86 -7.14 3.34
N ARG A 120 16.77 -5.92 3.90
CA ARG A 120 15.60 -5.43 4.62
C ARG A 120 15.03 -4.17 3.99
N TYR A 121 13.72 -4.02 4.09
CA TYR A 121 12.97 -2.87 3.63
C TYR A 121 12.45 -2.08 4.82
N SER A 122 12.50 -0.74 4.74
CA SER A 122 11.78 0.13 5.67
C SER A 122 10.30 0.10 5.31
N ILE A 123 9.44 -0.14 6.31
CA ILE A 123 7.99 -0.33 6.14
C ILE A 123 7.23 0.66 7.02
N ASN A 124 6.26 1.34 6.41
CA ASN A 124 5.21 2.07 7.11
C ASN A 124 3.93 1.22 7.10
N ASP A 125 3.60 0.62 8.25
CA ASP A 125 2.34 -0.10 8.47
C ASP A 125 1.25 0.88 8.95
N PRO A 126 0.20 1.16 8.16
CA PRO A 126 -0.86 2.07 8.58
C PRO A 126 -1.69 1.57 9.77
N ALA A 127 -1.62 0.27 10.11
CA ALA A 127 -2.34 -0.32 11.23
C ALA A 127 -1.49 -0.41 12.52
N SER A 128 -0.20 -0.06 12.49
CA SER A 128 0.67 -0.22 13.64
C SER A 128 1.86 0.73 13.65
N ALA A 129 2.13 1.33 14.80
CA ALA A 129 3.39 2.04 15.07
C ALA A 129 4.46 1.14 15.72
N SER A 130 4.24 -0.18 15.76
CA SER A 130 5.17 -1.11 16.41
C SER A 130 6.52 -1.18 15.67
N PRO A 131 7.66 -1.04 16.37
CA PRO A 131 8.98 -1.20 15.77
C PRO A 131 9.16 -2.54 15.05
N ALA A 132 8.52 -3.62 15.55
CA ALA A 132 8.59 -4.94 14.93
C ALA A 132 7.96 -5.00 13.52
N ARG A 133 7.15 -4.00 13.15
CA ARG A 133 6.52 -3.86 11.83
C ARG A 133 7.07 -2.70 11.01
N ALA A 134 8.06 -1.97 11.52
CA ALA A 134 8.71 -0.85 10.84
C ALA A 134 9.71 -1.30 9.75
N GLU A 135 9.95 -2.60 9.66
CA GLU A 135 10.91 -3.20 8.75
C GLU A 135 10.45 -4.61 8.32
N GLY A 136 10.92 -5.08 7.16
CA GLY A 136 10.59 -6.41 6.66
C GLY A 136 11.67 -6.96 5.74
N THR A 137 11.99 -8.25 5.82
CA THR A 137 12.82 -8.94 4.83
C THR A 137 11.97 -9.47 3.67
N ALA A 138 12.62 -9.84 2.56
CA ALA A 138 11.94 -10.51 1.45
C ALA A 138 11.22 -11.79 1.90
N GLU A 139 11.87 -12.58 2.76
CA GLU A 139 11.29 -13.81 3.31
C GLU A 139 10.05 -13.54 4.17
N GLU A 140 10.08 -12.51 5.02
CA GLU A 140 8.92 -12.14 5.84
C GLU A 140 7.73 -11.69 4.97
N ILE A 141 7.99 -10.97 3.88
CA ILE A 141 6.96 -10.43 2.98
C ILE A 141 6.39 -11.49 2.04
N GLU A 142 7.24 -12.34 1.43
CA GLU A 142 6.80 -13.33 0.43
C GLU A 142 6.39 -14.66 1.03
N LYS A 143 7.12 -15.14 2.05
CA LYS A 143 6.92 -16.46 2.64
C LYS A 143 6.14 -16.38 3.95
N GLY A 144 6.57 -15.49 4.85
CA GLY A 144 5.90 -15.24 6.13
C GLY A 144 4.48 -14.75 5.92
N CYS A 145 4.31 -13.85 4.96
CA CYS A 145 3.03 -13.44 4.41
C CYS A 145 2.75 -14.10 3.04
N LEU A 146 1.64 -13.71 2.42
CA LEU A 146 1.34 -13.93 1.01
C LEU A 146 1.37 -12.56 0.32
N LEU A 147 2.40 -12.29 -0.47
CA LEU A 147 2.42 -11.11 -1.33
C LEU A 147 1.37 -11.28 -2.44
N VAL A 148 0.38 -10.40 -2.45
CA VAL A 148 -0.68 -10.37 -3.48
C VAL A 148 -0.27 -9.47 -4.64
N GLY A 149 0.44 -8.38 -4.33
CA GLY A 149 1.01 -7.52 -5.36
C GLY A 149 1.64 -6.26 -4.79
N LEU A 150 2.21 -5.51 -5.72
CA LEU A 150 2.93 -4.26 -5.53
C LEU A 150 2.25 -3.20 -6.38
N ILE A 151 2.18 -1.97 -5.87
CA ILE A 151 1.65 -0.83 -6.60
C ILE A 151 2.67 0.30 -6.49
N ARG A 152 3.25 0.67 -7.63
CA ARG A 152 4.08 1.88 -7.76
C ARG A 152 3.26 2.97 -8.44
N MET A 153 3.33 4.17 -7.89
CA MET A 153 2.77 5.37 -8.52
C MET A 153 3.89 6.40 -8.64
N ARG A 154 3.89 7.20 -9.71
CA ARG A 154 4.96 8.19 -9.95
C ARG A 154 4.49 9.36 -10.83
N PRO A 155 5.14 10.52 -10.71
CA PRO A 155 4.94 11.66 -11.61
C PRO A 155 5.20 11.30 -13.07
#